data_AF-A0A4Y2KK60-F1
#
_entry.id   AF-A0A4Y2KK60-F1
#
_cell.length_a   1.000
_cell.length_b   1.000
_cell.length_c   1.000
_cell.angle_alpha   90.00
_cell.angle_beta   90.00
_cell.angle_gamma   90.00
#
_symmetry.space_group_name_H-M   'P 1'
#
loop_
_entity.id
_entity.type
_entity.pdbx_description
1 polymer ?
#
loop_
_entity_poly.entity_id
_entity_poly.type
_entity_poly.pdbx_seq_one_letter_code
_entity_poly.pdbx_strand_id
1 'polypeptide(L)'
;MAFSEINTTKPEESNIYQLESTLLESPLENCVQVISRNSVFEIPYNKIPKSAISKLERGECPTPAERRQIVRIVVAELLETVPAPRKSQLEPIVKEIVRKYSRSFSDCIGGSVIGGGIPVCYAR
;
A
#
# COMPACT_ATOMS: atom_id res chain seq x y z
N MET A 1 -54.27 -22.74 -39.75
CA MET A 1 -53.78 -21.88 -38.65
C MET A 1 -52.37 -22.36 -38.34
N ALA A 2 -51.38 -21.87 -39.09
CA ALA A 2 -50.55 -20.69 -38.84
C ALA A 2 -49.29 -21.07 -38.04
N PHE A 3 -48.18 -21.14 -38.77
CA PHE A 3 -46.81 -21.35 -38.30
C PHE A 3 -46.38 -20.20 -37.39
N SER A 4 -45.58 -20.51 -36.35
CA SER A 4 -44.82 -19.50 -35.62
C SER A 4 -43.34 -19.90 -35.59
N GLU A 5 -42.62 -19.47 -36.62
CA GLU A 5 -41.18 -19.21 -36.55
C GLU A 5 -40.98 -17.72 -36.78
N ILE A 6 -40.29 -17.05 -35.86
CA ILE A 6 -39.41 -15.91 -36.17
C ILE A 6 -38.26 -15.91 -35.16
N ASN A 7 -37.12 -16.39 -35.63
CA ASN A 7 -35.81 -15.97 -35.17
C ASN A 7 -35.64 -14.47 -35.45
N THR A 8 -34.93 -13.71 -34.60
CA THR A 8 -33.86 -12.79 -35.04
C THR A 8 -33.28 -11.97 -33.87
N THR A 9 -31.93 -11.96 -33.82
CA THR A 9 -31.00 -10.88 -33.44
C THR A 9 -31.07 -10.17 -32.07
N LYS A 10 -30.00 -10.36 -31.29
CA LYS A 10 -29.31 -9.30 -30.53
C LYS A 10 -28.84 -8.19 -31.50
N PRO A 11 -28.51 -6.97 -31.03
CA PRO A 11 -27.08 -6.73 -30.77
C PRO A 11 -26.76 -5.66 -29.69
N GLU A 12 -25.45 -5.53 -29.42
CA GLU A 12 -24.74 -4.39 -28.81
C GLU A 12 -25.05 -4.11 -27.31
N GLU A 13 -24.15 -3.76 -26.39
CA GLU A 13 -22.73 -3.40 -26.26
C GLU A 13 -22.59 -3.26 -24.72
N SER A 14 -21.52 -3.53 -24.00
CA SER A 14 -20.12 -3.29 -24.30
C SER A 14 -19.28 -4.16 -23.38
N ASN A 15 -18.25 -4.68 -24.01
CA ASN A 15 -17.20 -5.51 -23.51
C ASN A 15 -16.08 -4.59 -23.02
N ILE A 16 -15.85 -4.49 -21.71
CA ILE A 16 -14.58 -4.05 -21.15
C ILE A 16 -14.34 -4.93 -19.92
N TYR A 17 -13.09 -5.31 -19.69
CA TYR A 17 -12.58 -6.21 -18.64
C TYR A 17 -12.52 -7.70 -18.98
N GLN A 18 -12.10 -8.05 -20.20
CA GLN A 18 -11.17 -9.16 -20.37
C GLN A 18 -10.18 -8.80 -21.47
N LEU A 19 -9.03 -8.25 -21.09
CA LEU A 19 -7.78 -8.34 -21.83
C LEU A 19 -6.67 -8.12 -20.81
N GLU A 20 -6.06 -9.26 -20.44
CA GLU A 20 -4.61 -9.43 -20.23
C GLU A 20 -3.97 -8.62 -19.08
N SER A 21 -3.16 -9.19 -18.19
CA SER A 21 -2.22 -10.29 -18.36
C SER A 21 -1.87 -10.87 -17.00
N THR A 22 -1.87 -12.18 -16.94
CA THR A 22 -0.93 -13.02 -16.19
C THR A 22 0.34 -12.30 -15.76
N LEU A 23 0.54 -12.07 -14.46
CA LEU A 23 1.80 -12.36 -13.78
C LEU A 23 1.50 -12.82 -12.36
N LEU A 24 1.38 -14.15 -12.27
CA LEU A 24 1.67 -14.90 -11.07
C LEU A 24 3.17 -14.73 -10.79
N GLU A 25 3.57 -13.57 -10.29
CA GLU A 25 4.88 -13.38 -9.69
C GLU A 25 4.78 -13.68 -8.19
N SER A 26 5.75 -14.43 -7.71
CA SER A 26 5.87 -15.03 -6.39
C SER A 26 5.65 -14.02 -5.24
N PRO A 27 5.06 -14.42 -4.10
CA PRO A 27 4.83 -13.51 -2.97
C PRO A 27 6.10 -13.11 -2.19
N LEU A 28 7.30 -13.17 -2.78
CA LEU A 28 8.55 -12.99 -2.04
C LEU A 28 9.63 -12.18 -2.78
N GLU A 29 9.27 -11.19 -3.59
CA GLU A 29 10.30 -10.39 -4.29
C GLU A 29 10.24 -8.87 -4.08
N ASN A 30 9.27 -8.34 -3.34
CA ASN A 30 9.29 -6.92 -2.95
C ASN A 30 9.82 -6.69 -1.53
N CYS A 31 10.90 -7.38 -1.19
CA CYS A 31 11.74 -7.01 -0.06
C CYS A 31 12.52 -5.75 -0.43
N VAL A 32 11.97 -4.58 -0.09
CA VAL A 32 12.56 -3.22 -0.11
C VAL A 32 14.02 -3.20 -0.59
N GLN A 33 14.23 -3.24 -1.91
CA GLN A 33 15.56 -3.07 -2.49
C GLN A 33 15.84 -1.58 -2.59
N VAL A 34 16.54 -1.06 -1.57
CA VAL A 34 17.87 -0.43 -1.66
C VAL A 34 18.09 0.38 -0.39
N ILE A 35 18.78 -0.20 0.59
CA ILE A 35 19.33 0.53 1.74
C ILE A 35 20.83 0.25 1.73
N SER A 36 21.53 0.93 0.82
CA SER A 36 22.92 0.67 0.39
C SER A 36 23.08 -0.65 -0.38
N ARG A 37 24.04 -0.73 -1.32
CA ARG A 37 24.16 -1.79 -2.35
C ARG A 37 24.08 -3.25 -1.84
N ASN A 38 24.24 -3.50 -0.54
CA ASN A 38 24.35 -4.84 0.03
C ASN A 38 23.51 -5.06 1.32
N SER A 39 22.62 -4.15 1.74
CA SER A 39 21.81 -4.33 2.96
C SER A 39 20.32 -4.11 2.75
N VAL A 40 19.51 -5.04 3.29
CA VAL A 40 18.05 -4.94 3.36
C VAL A 40 17.71 -4.38 4.73
N PHE A 41 16.95 -3.28 4.78
CA PHE A 41 16.38 -2.80 6.03
C PHE A 41 15.03 -3.46 6.24
N GLU A 42 14.87 -4.03 7.41
CA GLU A 42 13.59 -4.54 7.86
C GLU A 42 12.92 -3.51 8.77
N ILE A 43 11.64 -3.23 8.52
CA ILE A 43 10.87 -2.31 9.36
C ILE A 43 10.67 -2.96 10.73
N PRO A 44 11.12 -2.33 11.85
CA PRO A 44 11.13 -2.96 13.17
C PRO A 44 9.75 -2.94 13.83
N TYR A 45 8.76 -3.63 13.25
CA TYR A 45 7.40 -3.70 13.77
C TYR A 45 7.33 -4.26 15.21
N ASN A 46 8.27 -5.14 15.57
CA ASN A 46 8.42 -5.70 16.90
C ASN A 46 8.80 -4.66 17.97
N LYS A 47 9.47 -3.57 17.59
CA LYS A 47 9.84 -2.48 18.50
C LYS A 47 8.72 -1.44 18.66
N ILE A 48 7.73 -1.43 17.76
CA ILE A 48 6.59 -0.50 17.81
C ILE A 48 5.66 -0.88 18.98
N PRO A 49 5.12 0.10 19.74
CA PRO A 49 4.17 -0.17 20.81
C PRO A 49 2.98 -1.00 20.32
N LYS A 50 2.63 -2.04 21.08
CA LYS A 50 1.49 -2.91 20.78
C LYS A 50 0.19 -2.12 20.62
N SER A 51 -0.01 -1.05 21.40
CA SER A 51 -1.20 -0.20 21.27
C SER A 51 -1.35 0.41 19.88
N ALA A 52 -0.23 0.83 19.28
CA ALA A 52 -0.21 1.42 17.96
C ALA A 52 -0.37 0.35 16.87
N ILE A 53 0.31 -0.79 16.99
CA ILE A 53 0.15 -1.93 16.08
C ILE A 53 -1.28 -2.43 16.06
N SER A 54 -1.91 -2.62 17.22
CA SER A 54 -3.30 -3.10 17.25
C SER A 54 -4.29 -2.12 16.62
N LYS A 55 -4.05 -0.80 16.70
CA LYS A 55 -4.86 0.19 15.95
C LYS A 55 -4.67 0.07 14.44
N LEU A 56 -3.41 -0.08 14.01
CA LEU A 56 -3.07 -0.29 12.60
C LEU A 56 -3.71 -1.56 12.04
N GLU A 57 -3.68 -2.66 12.80
CA GLU A 57 -4.31 -3.93 12.42
C GLU A 57 -5.84 -3.84 12.33
N ARG A 58 -6.48 -3.00 13.17
CA ARG A 58 -7.91 -2.72 13.07
C ARG A 58 -8.28 -1.74 11.95
N GLY A 59 -7.29 -1.18 11.25
CA GLY A 59 -7.50 -0.13 10.26
C GLY A 59 -7.91 1.21 10.87
N GLU A 60 -7.61 1.43 12.16
CA GLU A 60 -7.85 2.69 12.86
C GLU A 60 -6.65 3.62 12.69
N CYS A 61 -6.91 4.93 12.67
CA CYS A 61 -5.84 5.94 12.64
C CYS A 61 -5.16 6.01 14.02
N PRO A 62 -3.84 5.79 14.13
CA PRO A 62 -3.12 5.95 15.39
C PRO A 62 -3.15 7.41 15.86
N THR A 63 -3.07 7.61 17.18
CA THR A 63 -3.04 8.96 17.75
C THR A 63 -1.78 9.73 17.31
N PRO A 64 -1.78 11.07 17.37
CA PRO A 64 -0.59 11.86 17.02
C PRO A 64 0.67 11.46 17.80
N ALA A 65 0.53 11.08 19.07
CA ALA A 65 1.64 10.60 19.89
C ALA A 65 2.20 9.26 19.39
N GLU A 66 1.31 8.31 19.10
CA GLU A 66 1.69 6.98 18.57
C GLU A 66 2.36 7.11 17.19
N ARG A 67 1.84 7.97 16.29
CA ARG A 67 2.47 8.22 14.99
C ARG A 67 3.90 8.73 15.14
N ARG A 68 4.12 9.71 16.03
CA ARG A 68 5.47 10.21 16.32
C ARG A 68 6.37 9.11 16.87
N GLN A 69 5.85 8.25 17.73
CA GLN A 69 6.63 7.15 18.31
C GLN A 69 7.02 6.11 17.25
N ILE A 70 6.10 5.73 16.36
CA ILE A 70 6.38 4.87 15.21
C ILE A 70 7.53 5.47 14.38
N VAL A 71 7.40 6.74 13.99
CA VAL A 71 8.42 7.45 13.20
C VAL A 71 9.77 7.45 13.92
N ARG A 72 9.80 7.78 15.22
CA ARG A 72 11.04 7.81 16.00
C ARG A 72 11.74 6.45 16.03
N ILE A 73 11.00 5.36 16.19
CA ILE A 73 11.56 4.00 16.24
C ILE A 73 12.12 3.61 14.87
N VAL A 74 11.35 3.82 13.79
CA VAL A 74 11.77 3.48 12.42
C VAL A 74 13.00 4.30 12.02
N VAL A 75 13.00 5.60 12.29
CA VAL A 75 14.12 6.49 11.97
C VAL A 75 15.36 6.16 12.81
N ALA A 76 15.20 5.85 14.10
CA ALA A 76 16.32 5.45 14.94
C ALA A 76 17.01 4.18 14.38
N GLU A 77 16.23 3.15 14.03
CA GLU A 77 16.78 1.92 13.43
C GLU A 77 17.45 2.20 12.08
N LEU A 78 16.86 3.07 11.28
CA LEU A 78 17.40 3.43 9.99
C LEU A 78 18.74 4.16 10.14
N LEU A 79 18.87 5.06 11.11
CA LEU A 79 20.10 5.83 11.33
C LEU A 79 21.27 4.97 11.83
N GLU A 80 21.00 3.88 12.54
CA GLU A 80 22.03 2.88 12.90
C GLU A 80 22.63 2.19 11.66
N THR A 81 21.81 2.00 10.61
CA THR A 81 22.25 1.34 9.36
C THR A 81 22.80 2.32 8.33
N VAL A 82 22.17 3.50 8.21
CA VAL A 82 22.51 4.56 7.27
C VAL A 82 22.52 5.90 8.02
N PRO A 83 23.69 6.44 8.37
CA PRO A 83 23.82 7.66 9.18
C PRO A 83 23.19 8.92 8.56
N ALA A 84 22.96 8.93 7.24
CA ALA A 84 22.35 10.04 6.52
C ALA A 84 21.49 9.53 5.34
N PRO A 85 20.26 9.02 5.61
CA PRO A 85 19.43 8.44 4.57
C PRO A 85 18.91 9.53 3.63
N ARG A 86 18.97 9.28 2.33
CA ARG A 86 18.37 10.16 1.32
C ARG A 86 16.87 9.92 1.21
N LYS A 87 16.15 10.90 0.67
CA LYS A 87 14.70 10.78 0.37
C LYS A 87 14.38 9.50 -0.41
N SER A 88 15.21 9.17 -1.42
CA SER A 88 15.04 7.97 -2.24
C SER A 88 15.12 6.65 -1.48
N GLN A 89 15.77 6.63 -0.30
CA GLN A 89 15.87 5.45 0.56
C GLN A 89 14.72 5.38 1.57
N LEU A 90 14.20 6.53 2.00
CA LEU A 90 13.05 6.63 2.91
C LEU A 90 11.72 6.29 2.21
N GLU A 91 11.59 6.71 0.95
CA GLU A 91 10.38 6.54 0.16
C GLU A 91 9.87 5.09 0.05
N PRO A 92 10.70 4.08 -0.27
CA PRO A 92 10.23 2.70 -0.33
C PRO A 92 9.82 2.16 1.06
N ILE A 93 10.48 2.60 2.14
CA ILE A 93 10.09 2.24 3.52
C ILE A 93 8.69 2.78 3.83
N VAL A 94 8.43 4.05 3.50
CA VAL A 94 7.12 4.69 3.72
C VAL A 94 6.04 4.00 2.87
N LYS A 95 6.34 3.74 1.59
CA LYS A 95 5.45 3.00 0.69
C LYS A 95 5.08 1.65 1.27
N GLU A 96 6.03 0.91 1.81
CA GLU A 96 5.78 -0.40 2.40
C GLU A 96 4.89 -0.33 3.66
N ILE A 97 5.14 0.63 4.56
CA ILE A 97 4.30 0.82 5.76
C ILE A 97 2.87 1.18 5.38
N VAL A 98 2.70 2.13 4.45
CA VAL A 98 1.37 2.58 4.01
C VAL A 98 0.66 1.47 3.25
N ARG A 99 1.36 0.72 2.41
CA ARG A 99 0.80 -0.45 1.70
C ARG A 99 0.28 -1.50 2.69
N LYS A 100 1.04 -1.79 3.75
CA LYS A 100 0.65 -2.78 4.78
C LYS A 100 -0.60 -2.34 5.56
N TYR A 101 -0.74 -1.05 5.86
CA TYR A 101 -1.85 -0.51 6.67
C TYR A 101 -2.62 0.58 5.93
N SER A 102 -2.99 0.31 4.68
CA SER A 102 -3.59 1.29 3.76
C SER A 102 -4.82 1.97 4.37
N ARG A 103 -5.69 1.19 5.02
CA ARG A 103 -6.92 1.66 5.66
C ARG A 103 -6.69 2.64 6.82
N SER A 104 -5.61 2.46 7.59
CA SER A 104 -5.28 3.35 8.71
C SER A 104 -4.69 4.69 8.27
N PHE A 105 -4.10 4.72 7.07
CA PHE A 105 -3.42 5.90 6.52
C PHE A 105 -4.21 6.57 5.39
N SER A 106 -5.29 5.96 4.91
CA SER A 106 -6.17 6.55 3.91
C SER A 106 -7.17 7.52 4.54
N ASP A 107 -7.35 8.68 3.93
CA ASP A 107 -8.42 9.62 4.25
C ASP A 107 -9.67 9.25 3.44
N CYS A 108 -10.73 8.81 4.11
CA CYS A 108 -11.99 8.42 3.48
C CYS A 108 -13.11 9.36 3.91
N ILE A 109 -13.89 9.89 2.95
CA ILE A 109 -15.12 10.65 3.22
C ILE A 109 -16.24 10.01 2.39
N GLY A 110 -17.35 9.66 3.05
CA GLY A 110 -18.51 9.08 2.37
C GLY A 110 -18.24 7.75 1.64
N GLY A 111 -17.25 6.97 2.08
CA GLY A 111 -16.83 5.73 1.42
C GLY A 111 -15.88 5.91 0.24
N SER A 112 -15.56 7.16 -0.13
CA SER A 112 -14.58 7.47 -1.18
C SER A 112 -13.24 7.84 -0.56
N VAL A 113 -12.15 7.27 -1.09
CA VAL A 113 -10.78 7.60 -0.68
C VAL A 113 -10.37 8.93 -1.31
N ILE A 114 -10.06 9.92 -0.47
CA ILE A 114 -9.62 11.26 -0.88
C ILE A 114 -8.10 11.40 -0.78
N GLY A 115 -7.47 10.68 0.15
CA GLY A 115 -6.02 10.66 0.33
C GLY A 115 -5.52 9.23 0.57
N GLY A 116 -4.53 8.77 -0.19
CA GLY A 116 -3.97 7.41 -0.06
C GLY A 116 -2.90 7.25 1.02
N GLY A 117 -2.68 8.27 1.86
CA GLY A 117 -1.65 8.25 2.92
C GLY A 117 -0.21 8.51 2.45
N ILE A 118 0.05 8.54 1.13
CA ILE A 118 1.33 8.96 0.55
C ILE A 118 1.12 10.28 -0.18
N PRO A 119 1.90 11.33 0.12
CA PRO A 119 1.78 12.60 -0.60
C PRO A 119 2.07 12.43 -2.10
N VAL A 120 1.33 13.15 -2.95
CA VAL A 120 1.45 13.05 -4.43
C VAL A 120 2.87 13.38 -4.92
N CYS A 121 3.66 14.12 -4.13
CA CYS A 121 5.08 14.40 -4.39
C CYS A 121 6.05 13.21 -4.17
N TYR A 122 5.54 11.99 -4.00
CA TYR A 122 6.26 10.70 -3.99
C TYR A 122 5.75 9.71 -5.06
N ALA A 123 4.90 10.16 -6.00
CA ALA A 123 4.27 9.31 -7.03
C ALA A 123 4.83 9.54 -8.44
N ARG A 124 6.02 10.15 -8.57
CA ARG A 124 6.67 10.42 -9.86
C ARG A 124 7.78 9.42 -10.14
#